data_AF-A0A1W1CJ05-F1
#
_entry.id   AF-A0A1W1CJ05-F1
#
_cell.length_a   1.000
_cell.length_b   1.000
_cell.length_c   1.000
_cell.angle_alpha   90.00
_cell.angle_beta   90.00
_cell.angle_gamma   90.00
#
_symmetry.space_group_name_H-M   'P 1'
#
loop_
_entity.id
_entity.type
_entity.pdbx_description
1 polymer ?
#
loop_
_entity_poly.entity_id
_entity_poly.type
_entity_poly.pdbx_seq_one_letter_code
_entity_poly.pdbx_strand_id
1 'polypeptide(L)'
;MLMLDSIDELLSHIKGVQVDVIELSSESLMKMSNFMEKNNLEIDEEISTALQYQDIITQQLTASIEAIESMKKSIDIFSHAYKNDEGLAEESISNLQAKLSITLAEAKDKKSRFSGKFSASDVEDEIEFF
;
A
#
# COMPACT_ATOMS: atom_id res chain seq x y z
N MET A 1 16.17 17.58 14.40
CA MET A 1 14.70 17.61 14.26
C MET A 1 14.24 17.97 12.86
N LEU A 2 14.70 19.08 12.24
CA LEU A 2 14.28 19.52 10.89
C LEU A 2 14.20 18.39 9.83
N MET A 3 15.18 17.49 9.78
CA MET A 3 15.17 16.38 8.82
C MET A 3 14.03 15.37 9.06
N LEU A 4 13.70 15.04 10.31
CA LEU A 4 12.64 14.10 10.64
C LEU A 4 11.26 14.70 10.43
N ASP A 5 11.12 15.98 10.76
CA ASP A 5 9.90 16.76 10.49
C ASP A 5 9.66 16.80 8.97
N SER A 6 10.70 17.03 8.16
CA SER A 6 10.61 16.97 6.70
C SER A 6 10.29 15.57 6.15
N ILE A 7 10.79 14.50 6.78
CA ILE A 7 10.43 13.12 6.40
C ILE A 7 8.96 12.85 6.75
N ASP A 8 8.47 13.30 7.91
CA ASP A 8 7.07 13.16 8.31
C ASP A 8 6.11 13.89 7.35
N GLU A 9 6.46 15.11 6.96
CA GLU A 9 5.72 15.90 5.96
C GLU A 9 5.69 15.20 4.59
N LEU A 10 6.84 14.70 4.12
CA LEU A 10 6.91 13.96 2.85
C LEU A 10 6.07 12.69 2.89
N LEU A 11 6.16 11.91 3.98
CA LEU A 11 5.35 10.71 4.19
C LEU A 11 3.85 11.04 4.21
N SER A 12 3.46 12.15 4.86
CA SER A 12 2.08 12.63 4.87
C SER A 12 1.59 12.99 3.48
N HIS A 13 2.44 13.67 2.68
CA HIS A 13 2.11 14.02 1.32
C HIS A 13 1.92 12.77 0.45
N ILE A 14 2.83 11.80 0.51
CA ILE A 14 2.72 10.54 -0.26
C ILE A 14 1.44 9.79 0.14
N LYS A 15 1.12 9.70 1.44
CA LYS A 15 -0.14 9.12 1.90
C LYS A 15 -1.34 9.85 1.32
N GLY A 16 -1.34 11.19 1.33
CA GLY A 16 -2.42 11.99 0.75
C GLY A 16 -2.64 11.68 -0.73
N VAL A 17 -1.57 11.67 -1.52
CA VAL A 17 -1.63 11.27 -2.94
C VAL A 17 -2.20 9.86 -3.11
N GLN A 18 -1.82 8.91 -2.27
CA GLN A 18 -2.35 7.53 -2.35
C GLN A 18 -3.85 7.46 -2.04
N VAL A 19 -4.32 8.22 -1.06
CA VAL A 19 -5.76 8.33 -0.74
C VAL A 19 -6.52 8.92 -1.93
N ASP A 20 -6.03 10.04 -2.48
CA ASP A 20 -6.66 10.69 -3.64
C ASP A 20 -6.75 9.75 -4.85
N VAL A 21 -5.71 8.94 -5.09
CA VAL A 21 -5.71 7.95 -6.18
C VAL A 21 -6.70 6.81 -5.93
N ILE A 22 -6.85 6.35 -4.68
CA ILE A 22 -7.87 5.33 -4.33
C ILE A 22 -9.28 5.89 -4.59
N GLU A 23 -9.54 7.15 -4.22
CA GLU A 23 -10.83 7.81 -4.46
C GLU A 23 -11.13 7.95 -5.95
N LEU A 24 -10.16 8.44 -6.74
CA LEU A 24 -10.27 8.56 -8.19
C LEU A 24 -10.47 7.20 -8.87
N SER A 25 -9.76 6.16 -8.42
CA SER A 25 -9.94 4.79 -8.89
C SER A 25 -11.36 4.30 -8.63
N SER A 26 -11.87 4.50 -7.41
CA SER A 26 -13.23 4.11 -7.01
C SER A 26 -14.29 4.83 -7.85
N GLU A 27 -14.12 6.13 -8.08
CA GLU A 27 -15.01 6.92 -8.94
C GLU A 27 -14.97 6.43 -10.39
N SER A 28 -13.77 6.12 -10.90
CA SER A 28 -13.57 5.58 -12.24
C SER A 28 -14.29 4.23 -12.41
N LEU A 29 -14.19 3.34 -11.43
CA LEU A 29 -14.91 2.06 -11.45
C LEU A 29 -16.42 2.28 -11.53
N MET A 30 -16.97 3.13 -10.67
CA MET A 30 -18.39 3.43 -10.65
C MET A 30 -18.88 3.99 -12.00
N LYS A 31 -18.12 4.91 -12.61
CA LYS A 31 -18.43 5.44 -13.95
C LYS A 31 -18.39 4.36 -15.03
N MET A 32 -17.41 3.46 -14.97
CA MET A 32 -17.30 2.33 -15.90
C MET A 32 -18.48 1.37 -15.74
N SER A 33 -18.83 0.98 -14.52
CA SER A 33 -19.98 0.11 -14.23
C SER A 33 -21.28 0.72 -14.76
N ASN A 34 -21.53 2.00 -14.51
CA ASN A 34 -22.71 2.71 -15.03
C ASN A 34 -22.73 2.74 -16.57
N PHE A 35 -21.57 2.91 -17.21
CA PHE A 35 -21.45 2.87 -18.67
C PHE A 35 -21.77 1.48 -19.22
N MET A 36 -21.24 0.42 -18.61
CA MET A 36 -21.52 -0.96 -19.00
C MET A 36 -23.01 -1.29 -18.88
N GLU A 37 -23.61 -0.95 -17.74
CA GLU A 37 -25.05 -1.17 -17.49
C GLU A 37 -25.92 -0.43 -18.51
N LYS A 38 -25.63 0.87 -18.75
CA LYS A 38 -26.38 1.69 -19.70
C LYS A 38 -26.35 1.16 -21.13
N ASN A 39 -25.25 0.50 -21.52
CA ASN A 39 -25.06 -0.03 -22.87
C ASN A 39 -25.29 -1.55 -22.94
N ASN A 40 -25.73 -2.18 -21.85
CA ASN A 40 -25.96 -3.61 -21.74
C ASN A 40 -24.73 -4.44 -22.18
N LEU A 41 -23.54 -3.98 -21.78
CA LEU A 41 -22.28 -4.69 -22.00
C LEU A 41 -22.14 -5.80 -20.97
N GLU A 42 -21.89 -7.01 -21.45
CA GLU A 42 -21.57 -8.14 -20.58
C GLU A 42 -20.12 -8.04 -20.10
N ILE A 43 -19.87 -8.53 -18.88
CA ILE A 43 -18.52 -8.66 -18.34
C ILE A 43 -17.92 -9.94 -18.93
N ASP A 44 -17.06 -9.76 -19.92
CA ASP A 44 -16.22 -10.84 -20.43
C ASP A 44 -14.97 -11.03 -19.57
N GLU A 45 -14.11 -11.98 -19.98
CA GLU A 45 -12.88 -12.32 -19.26
C GLU A 45 -11.88 -11.16 -19.22
N GLU A 46 -11.82 -10.33 -20.27
CA GLU A 46 -10.91 -9.18 -20.34
C GLU A 46 -11.34 -8.09 -19.36
N ILE A 47 -12.64 -7.78 -19.33
CA ILE A 47 -13.22 -6.83 -18.37
C ILE A 47 -13.06 -7.35 -16.94
N SER A 48 -13.34 -8.64 -16.70
CA SER A 48 -13.16 -9.28 -15.39
C SER A 48 -11.71 -9.16 -14.90
N THR A 49 -10.74 -9.44 -15.78
CA THR A 49 -9.31 -9.32 -15.45
C THR A 49 -8.92 -7.87 -15.16
N ALA A 50 -9.44 -6.90 -15.92
CA ALA A 50 -9.18 -5.49 -15.66
C ALA A 50 -9.73 -5.04 -14.30
N LEU A 51 -10.92 -5.53 -13.90
CA LEU A 51 -11.50 -5.27 -12.58
C LEU A 51 -10.66 -5.89 -11.46
N GLN A 52 -10.13 -7.10 -11.66
CA GLN A 52 -9.20 -7.73 -10.70
C GLN A 52 -7.92 -6.92 -10.54
N TYR A 53 -7.33 -6.41 -11.63
CA TYR A 53 -6.16 -5.53 -11.54
C TYR A 53 -6.46 -4.23 -10.79
N GLN A 54 -7.65 -3.66 -10.97
CA GLN A 54 -8.03 -2.47 -10.22
C GLN A 54 -8.14 -2.73 -8.71
N ASP A 55 -8.69 -3.87 -8.32
CA ASP A 55 -8.76 -4.28 -6.92
C ASP A 55 -7.35 -4.47 -6.34
N ILE A 56 -6.46 -5.17 -7.05
CA ILE A 56 -5.05 -5.35 -6.66
C ILE A 56 -4.34 -4.01 -6.50
N ILE A 57 -4.53 -3.07 -7.43
CA ILE A 57 -3.95 -1.72 -7.34
C ILE A 57 -4.44 -1.01 -6.07
N THR A 58 -5.73 -1.09 -5.77
CA THR A 58 -6.32 -0.46 -4.58
C THR A 58 -5.77 -1.08 -3.29
N GLN A 59 -5.61 -2.39 -3.25
CA GLN A 59 -4.98 -3.10 -2.13
C GLN A 59 -3.50 -2.72 -1.97
N GLN A 60 -2.75 -2.58 -3.08
CA GLN A 60 -1.35 -2.11 -3.03
C GLN A 60 -1.22 -0.70 -2.49
N LEU A 61 -2.09 0.22 -2.92
CA LEU A 61 -2.10 1.58 -2.42
C LEU A 61 -2.40 1.62 -0.92
N THR A 62 -3.39 0.83 -0.48
CA THR A 62 -3.75 0.70 0.94
C THR A 62 -2.60 0.13 1.78
N ALA A 63 -1.95 -0.93 1.31
CA ALA A 63 -0.80 -1.52 1.99
C ALA A 63 0.38 -0.53 2.09
N SER A 64 0.56 0.32 1.07
CA SER A 64 1.56 1.38 1.12
C SER A 64 1.21 2.47 2.13
N ILE A 65 -0.07 2.83 2.27
CA ILE A 65 -0.52 3.77 3.31
C ILE A 65 -0.20 3.22 4.69
N GLU A 66 -0.47 1.94 4.94
CA GLU A 66 -0.19 1.29 6.23
C GLU A 66 1.32 1.28 6.54
N ALA A 67 2.16 1.00 5.53
CA ALA A 67 3.62 1.07 5.68
C ALA A 67 4.08 2.49 6.03
N ILE A 68 3.49 3.51 5.38
CA ILE A 68 3.75 4.92 5.69
C ILE A 68 3.40 5.23 7.14
N GLU A 69 2.21 4.85 7.62
CA GLU A 69 1.80 5.10 9.00
C GLU A 69 2.74 4.44 10.02
N SER A 70 3.21 3.22 9.75
CA SER A 70 4.20 2.55 10.60
C SER A 70 5.53 3.31 10.66
N MET A 71 5.99 3.85 9.53
CA MET A 71 7.20 4.68 9.48
C MET A 71 7.01 5.98 10.28
N LYS A 72 5.88 6.68 10.08
CA LYS A 72 5.55 7.89 10.84
C LYS A 72 5.54 7.64 12.35
N LYS A 73 4.91 6.56 12.80
CA LYS A 73 4.90 6.15 14.22
C LYS A 73 6.30 5.88 14.76
N SER A 74 7.18 5.29 13.94
CA SER A 74 8.57 5.02 14.33
C SER A 74 9.38 6.32 14.47
N ILE A 75 9.18 7.28 13.55
CA ILE A 75 9.79 8.61 13.62
C ILE A 75 9.34 9.38 14.86
N ASP A 76 8.04 9.34 15.17
CA ASP A 76 7.47 10.03 16.33
C ASP A 76 8.08 9.52 17.65
N ILE A 77 8.19 8.19 17.81
CA ILE A 77 8.83 7.56 18.97
C ILE A 77 10.29 8.00 19.10
N PHE A 78 11.01 8.05 17.98
CA PHE A 78 12.40 8.49 17.97
C PHE A 78 12.54 9.97 18.37
N SER A 79 11.70 10.85 17.81
CA SER A 79 11.71 12.29 18.11
C SER A 79 11.49 12.55 19.60
N HIS A 80 10.62 11.78 20.25
CA HIS A 80 10.37 11.87 21.68
C HIS A 80 11.52 11.32 22.53
N ALA A 81 12.15 10.21 22.13
CA ALA A 81 13.28 9.63 22.86
C ALA A 81 14.54 10.51 22.78
N TYR A 82 14.80 11.11 21.62
CA TYR A 82 15.93 12.01 21.39
C TYR A 82 15.83 13.31 22.22
N LYS A 83 14.63 13.83 22.46
CA LYS A 83 14.42 15.03 23.29
C LYS A 83 14.79 14.82 24.77
N ASN A 84 14.89 13.57 25.24
CA ASN A 84 15.07 13.25 26.65
C ASN A 84 16.51 12.90 27.07
N ASP A 85 17.43 12.55 26.16
CA ASP A 85 18.87 12.43 26.48
C ASP A 85 19.73 12.18 25.21
N GLU A 86 20.91 12.82 25.09
CA GLU A 86 21.83 12.61 23.94
C GLU A 86 22.42 11.18 23.91
N GLY A 87 22.57 10.52 25.05
CA GLY A 87 23.00 9.11 25.13
C GLY A 87 21.92 8.11 24.69
N LEU A 88 20.64 8.48 24.82
CA LEU A 88 19.51 7.70 24.31
C LEU A 88 19.34 7.83 22.80
N ALA A 89 19.96 8.84 22.17
CA ALA A 89 19.84 9.08 20.74
C ALA A 89 20.35 7.90 19.90
N GLU A 90 21.50 7.32 20.27
CA GLU A 90 22.13 6.25 19.50
C GLU A 90 21.32 4.94 19.58
N GLU A 91 20.83 4.60 20.79
CA GLU A 91 19.90 3.49 21.00
C GLU A 91 18.57 3.73 20.27
N SER A 92 18.08 4.97 20.29
CA SER A 92 16.86 5.34 19.58
C SER A 92 17.02 5.23 18.06
N ILE A 93 18.19 5.58 17.49
CA ILE A 93 18.47 5.47 16.05
C ILE A 93 18.47 3.98 15.66
N SER A 94 19.12 3.15 16.47
CA SER A 94 19.14 1.69 16.28
C SER A 94 17.72 1.12 16.33
N ASN A 95 16.90 1.54 17.29
CA ASN A 95 15.50 1.13 17.41
C ASN A 95 14.63 1.59 16.24
N LEU A 96 14.85 2.81 15.74
CA LEU A 96 14.19 3.32 14.53
C LEU A 96 14.55 2.47 13.32
N GLN A 97 15.85 2.19 13.12
CA GLN A 97 16.33 1.35 12.02
C GLN A 97 15.74 -0.07 12.07
N ALA A 98 15.64 -0.67 13.25
CA ALA A 98 15.03 -1.98 13.43
C ALA A 98 13.54 -1.98 13.05
N LYS A 99 12.76 -0.98 13.49
CA LYS A 99 11.33 -0.86 13.14
C LYS A 99 11.10 -0.58 11.67
N LEU A 100 11.92 0.26 11.06
CA LEU A 100 11.87 0.52 9.61
C LEU A 100 12.18 -0.75 8.81
N SER A 101 13.15 -1.55 9.25
CA SER A 101 13.48 -2.84 8.63
C SER A 101 12.32 -3.83 8.70
N ILE A 102 11.64 -3.92 9.85
CA ILE A 102 10.43 -4.76 10.01
C ILE A 102 9.32 -4.28 9.10
N THR A 103 9.02 -2.98 9.11
CA THR A 103 7.99 -2.37 8.27
C THR A 103 8.27 -2.61 6.78
N LEU A 104 9.54 -2.52 6.36
CA LEU A 104 9.95 -2.83 5.00
C LEU A 104 9.74 -4.31 4.65
N ALA A 105 10.03 -5.22 5.57
CA ALA A 105 9.81 -6.64 5.37
C ALA A 105 8.30 -6.95 5.23
N GLU A 106 7.46 -6.37 6.09
CA GLU A 106 6.00 -6.51 6.01
C GLU A 106 5.44 -5.91 4.72
N ALA A 107 5.93 -4.76 4.28
CA ALA A 107 5.53 -4.15 3.01
C ALA A 107 5.91 -5.03 1.80
N LYS A 108 7.09 -5.66 1.84
CA LYS A 108 7.53 -6.61 0.81
C LYS A 108 6.70 -7.89 0.81
N ASP A 109 6.34 -8.40 1.98
CA ASP A 109 5.45 -9.56 2.12
C ASP A 109 4.04 -9.24 1.62
N LYS A 110 3.46 -8.10 1.98
CA LYS A 110 2.18 -7.64 1.44
C LYS A 110 2.24 -7.55 -0.08
N LYS A 111 3.25 -6.87 -0.63
CA LYS A 111 3.46 -6.80 -2.09
C LYS A 111 3.52 -8.19 -2.73
N SER A 112 4.26 -9.14 -2.16
CA SER A 112 4.41 -10.48 -2.73
C SER A 112 3.08 -11.23 -2.76
N ARG A 113 2.30 -11.15 -1.68
CA ARG A 113 0.98 -11.79 -1.54
C ARG A 113 -0.04 -11.23 -2.54
N PHE A 114 -0.04 -9.92 -2.73
CA PHE A 114 -0.91 -9.24 -3.68
C PHE A 114 -0.43 -9.36 -5.14
N SER A 115 0.86 -9.64 -5.37
CA SER A 115 1.42 -9.92 -6.70
C SER A 115 1.26 -11.37 -7.16
N GLY A 116 0.51 -12.19 -6.42
CA GLY A 116 0.35 -13.62 -6.66
C GLY A 116 -0.15 -13.94 -8.07
N LYS A 117 0.80 -14.26 -8.96
CA LYS A 117 0.68 -14.96 -10.25
C LYS A 117 -0.45 -14.48 -11.18
N PHE A 118 -0.19 -13.41 -11.93
CA PHE A 118 -0.85 -13.23 -13.22
C PHE A 118 0.09 -13.63 -14.36
N SER A 119 -0.25 -14.78 -14.97
CA SER A 119 0.11 -15.34 -16.28
C SER A 119 1.44 -16.10 -16.53
N ALA A 120 1.28 -17.34 -17.04
CA ALA A 120 2.03 -18.01 -18.13
C ALA A 120 2.79 -19.32 -17.83
N SER A 121 2.06 -20.44 -17.73
CA SER A 121 2.40 -21.69 -18.43
C SER A 121 1.21 -22.64 -18.36
N ASP A 122 0.76 -23.12 -19.52
CA ASP A 122 -0.25 -24.17 -19.70
C ASP A 122 -0.10 -25.30 -18.67
N VAL A 123 -1.24 -25.75 -18.13
CA VAL A 123 -1.66 -27.16 -17.96
C VAL A 123 -2.82 -27.18 -16.97
N GLU A 124 -3.92 -27.77 -17.44
CA GLU A 124 -5.02 -28.38 -16.70
C GLU A 124 -4.72 -28.60 -15.21
N ASP A 125 -5.43 -27.90 -14.34
CA ASP A 125 -5.92 -28.50 -13.10
C ASP A 125 -7.09 -27.64 -12.61
N GLU A 126 -8.26 -28.25 -12.65
CA GLU A 126 -9.53 -27.73 -12.15
C GLU A 126 -9.35 -27.23 -10.71
N ILE A 127 -9.56 -25.93 -10.49
CA ILE A 127 -9.69 -25.40 -9.14
C ILE A 127 -11.15 -25.58 -8.71
N GLU A 128 -11.45 -26.70 -8.03
CA GLU A 128 -12.68 -26.85 -7.25
C GLU A 128 -12.58 -25.98 -5.98
N PHE A 129 -13.56 -25.09 -5.80
CA PHE A 129 -13.77 -24.38 -4.54
C PHE A 129 -14.83 -25.11 -3.72
N PHE A 130 -14.46 -25.50 -2.49
CA PHE A 130 -15.38 -25.93 -1.43
C PHE A 130 -16.12 -24.74 -0.82
#